data_AF-A0A919MPA2-F1
#
_entry.id   AF-A0A919MPA2-F1
#
_cell.length_a   1.000
_cell.length_b   1.000
_cell.length_c   1.000
_cell.angle_alpha   90.00
_cell.angle_beta   90.00
_cell.angle_gamma   90.00
#
_symmetry.space_group_name_H-M   'P 1'
#
loop_
_entity.id
_entity.type
_entity.pdbx_description
1 polymer ?
#
loop_
_entity_poly.entity_id
_entity_poly.type
_entity_poly.pdbx_seq_one_letter_code
_entity_poly.pdbx_strand_id
1 'polypeptide(L)'
;MKRRRIAITALALTSALSLTACARPGTGPTPVSLVAAEGETPAAPTGPPEPPEQADPGLAAEETPDPPAEPVPEPTVAKTQKWVKIFSGASDRDLTPPRSIRTGSRTVELNTAENPVIGTYVTDGAGRTLYRFDEDSADPPKATCNGACAKAWPPLLIKSPGKIFPKGIDPKIIGYVERADGHCQVTINGWPVYYFAKDTTPGDIRGQGVKGTWFAVNPKGGRTGALPESAGGTGDTDGAGGSGGSGRSGGSGDAGNDAPADPGY
;
A
#
# COMPACT_ATOMS: atom_id res chain seq x y z
N MET A 1 -45.31 34.25 -34.59
CA MET A 1 -44.22 33.58 -33.83
C MET A 1 -43.72 32.38 -34.63
N LYS A 2 -42.48 32.43 -35.14
CA LYS A 2 -41.87 31.45 -36.07
C LYS A 2 -41.25 30.29 -35.27
N ARG A 3 -41.68 29.05 -35.52
CA ARG A 3 -41.07 27.83 -34.95
C ARG A 3 -39.81 27.47 -35.77
N ARG A 4 -38.62 27.61 -35.18
CA ARG A 4 -37.36 27.14 -35.78
C ARG A 4 -37.15 25.67 -35.41
N ARG A 5 -37.09 24.80 -36.42
CA ARG A 5 -36.68 23.40 -36.27
C ARG A 5 -35.15 23.37 -36.25
N ILE A 6 -34.56 22.91 -35.15
CA ILE A 6 -33.11 22.72 -35.01
C ILE A 6 -32.80 21.31 -35.49
N ALA A 7 -32.05 21.21 -36.59
CA ALA A 7 -31.51 19.94 -37.08
C ALA A 7 -30.32 19.55 -36.20
N ILE A 8 -30.39 18.38 -35.57
CA ILE A 8 -29.32 17.81 -34.77
C ILE A 8 -28.42 17.02 -35.72
N THR A 9 -27.28 17.61 -36.09
CA THR A 9 -26.24 16.95 -36.87
C THR A 9 -25.44 16.04 -35.93
N ALA A 10 -25.61 14.73 -36.07
CA ALA A 10 -24.83 13.75 -35.32
C ALA A 10 -23.39 13.69 -35.86
N LEU A 11 -22.43 14.24 -35.11
CA LEU A 11 -21.01 13.94 -35.31
C LEU A 11 -20.71 12.56 -34.72
N ALA A 12 -20.50 11.57 -35.58
CA ALA A 12 -19.92 10.30 -35.20
C ALA A 12 -18.41 10.50 -34.94
N LEU A 13 -18.01 10.62 -33.68
CA LEU A 13 -16.63 10.56 -33.25
C LEU A 13 -16.15 9.11 -33.31
N THR A 14 -15.40 8.76 -34.35
CA THR A 14 -14.63 7.52 -34.45
C THR A 14 -13.49 7.56 -33.44
N SER A 15 -13.73 7.03 -32.24
CA SER A 15 -12.67 6.75 -31.27
C SER A 15 -11.82 5.58 -31.77
N ALA A 16 -10.62 5.87 -32.24
CA ALA A 16 -9.58 4.87 -32.42
C ALA A 16 -9.09 4.42 -31.03
N LEU A 17 -9.59 3.28 -30.56
CA LEU A 17 -9.09 2.59 -29.38
C LEU A 17 -7.72 1.99 -29.72
N SER A 18 -6.63 2.72 -29.46
CA SER A 18 -5.30 2.13 -29.46
C SER A 18 -5.20 1.17 -28.28
N LEU A 19 -5.35 -0.14 -28.54
CA LEU A 19 -4.98 -1.19 -27.59
C LEU A 19 -3.45 -1.21 -27.45
N THR A 20 -2.91 -0.34 -26.60
CA THR A 20 -1.53 -0.49 -26.10
C THR A 20 -1.54 -1.63 -25.08
N ALA A 21 -1.48 -2.86 -25.58
CA ALA A 21 -1.24 -4.02 -24.74
C ALA A 21 0.19 -3.95 -24.18
N CYS A 22 0.34 -4.20 -22.87
CA CYS A 22 1.63 -4.26 -22.20
C CYS A 22 2.59 -5.17 -22.99
N ALA A 23 3.76 -4.64 -23.33
CA ALA A 23 4.77 -5.33 -24.12
C ALA A 23 5.16 -6.67 -23.48
N ARG A 24 5.06 -7.74 -24.28
CA ARG A 24 5.68 -9.04 -24.01
C ARG A 24 7.20 -8.86 -24.11
N PRO A 25 8.01 -9.16 -23.08
CA PRO A 25 9.45 -9.20 -23.26
C PRO A 25 9.82 -10.40 -24.13
N GLY A 26 10.33 -10.10 -25.32
CA GLY A 26 10.90 -11.03 -26.28
C GLY A 26 12.33 -11.48 -25.90
N THR A 27 12.71 -12.56 -26.57
CA THR A 27 13.81 -13.49 -26.36
C THR A 27 15.22 -12.95 -26.66
N GLY A 28 16.18 -13.17 -25.73
CA GLY A 28 17.63 -13.43 -25.95
C GLY A 28 18.59 -12.24 -26.20
N PRO A 29 19.94 -12.43 -26.12
CA PRO A 29 20.69 -13.67 -25.86
C PRO A 29 21.78 -13.62 -24.74
N THR A 30 22.12 -14.81 -24.23
CA THR A 30 23.41 -15.34 -23.67
C THR A 30 24.29 -14.51 -22.71
N PRO A 31 24.60 -15.02 -21.49
CA PRO A 31 25.78 -14.59 -20.74
C PRO A 31 27.07 -15.28 -21.23
N VAL A 32 28.14 -14.49 -21.33
CA VAL A 32 29.52 -14.95 -21.60
C VAL A 32 30.11 -15.52 -20.31
N SER A 33 30.62 -16.75 -20.40
CA SER A 33 31.41 -17.41 -19.36
C SER A 33 32.69 -16.64 -19.05
N LEU A 34 33.00 -16.48 -17.76
CA LEU A 34 34.35 -16.23 -17.27
C LEU A 34 34.65 -17.21 -16.13
N VAL A 35 35.79 -17.86 -16.29
CA VAL A 35 36.29 -19.03 -15.58
C VAL A 35 37.10 -18.63 -14.35
N ALA A 36 36.96 -19.48 -13.32
CA ALA A 36 37.92 -19.94 -12.30
C ALA A 36 39.06 -19.03 -11.81
N ALA A 37 39.15 -18.90 -10.49
CA ALA A 37 40.42 -18.90 -9.75
C ALA A 37 40.24 -19.68 -8.44
N GLU A 38 41.09 -20.69 -8.26
CA GLU A 38 41.25 -21.54 -7.08
C GLU A 38 42.00 -20.80 -5.97
N GLY A 39 41.84 -21.24 -4.71
CA GLY A 39 42.60 -20.70 -3.59
C GLY A 39 42.22 -21.25 -2.21
N GLU A 40 42.87 -22.36 -1.87
CA GLU A 40 43.35 -22.78 -0.53
C GLU A 40 42.39 -23.09 0.65
N THR A 41 42.48 -24.34 1.09
CA THR A 41 42.07 -24.91 2.39
C THR A 41 43.01 -24.46 3.52
N PRO A 42 42.53 -24.32 4.78
CA PRO A 42 43.09 -25.18 5.82
C PRO A 42 42.08 -25.70 6.89
N ALA A 43 42.28 -26.99 7.19
CA ALA A 43 42.30 -27.68 8.49
C ALA A 43 41.21 -27.46 9.56
N ALA A 44 40.61 -28.60 9.91
CA ALA A 44 39.79 -28.87 11.08
C ALA A 44 40.57 -28.83 12.41
N PRO A 45 39.87 -28.67 13.55
CA PRO A 45 40.28 -29.28 14.80
C PRO A 45 39.29 -30.38 15.26
N THR A 46 39.89 -31.50 15.63
CA THR A 46 39.32 -32.69 16.26
C THR A 46 38.88 -32.38 17.69
N GLY A 47 37.60 -32.61 18.01
CA GLY A 47 37.08 -32.58 19.39
C GLY A 47 36.94 -34.01 19.95
N PRO A 48 37.48 -34.33 21.15
CA PRO A 48 37.35 -35.63 21.81
C PRO A 48 36.16 -35.63 22.82
N PRO A 49 35.83 -36.76 23.48
CA PRO A 49 34.56 -37.48 23.32
C PRO A 49 33.51 -37.19 24.40
N GLU A 50 32.29 -37.57 24.05
CA GLU A 50 31.05 -37.63 24.83
C GLU A 50 31.18 -38.39 26.17
N PRO A 51 30.67 -37.85 27.30
CA PRO A 51 30.39 -38.60 28.52
C PRO A 51 28.91 -39.00 28.63
N PRO A 52 28.59 -40.05 29.40
CA PRO A 52 27.44 -40.90 29.17
C PRO A 52 26.13 -40.36 29.73
N GLU A 53 25.09 -40.71 28.98
CA GLU A 53 23.68 -40.84 29.34
C GLU A 53 23.44 -41.16 30.83
N GLN A 54 22.74 -40.25 31.51
CA GLN A 54 22.03 -40.55 32.76
C GLN A 54 20.54 -40.35 32.50
N ALA A 55 19.82 -41.47 32.57
CA ALA A 55 18.39 -41.57 32.44
C ALA A 55 17.69 -40.78 33.56
N ASP A 56 16.75 -39.93 33.15
CA ASP A 56 15.77 -39.31 34.04
C ASP A 56 14.46 -40.12 33.92
N PRO A 57 14.05 -40.89 34.95
CA PRO A 57 12.79 -41.60 34.92
C PRO A 57 11.71 -40.74 35.58
N GLY A 58 10.77 -40.24 34.77
CA GLY A 58 9.42 -39.96 35.23
C GLY A 58 8.97 -38.51 35.15
N LEU A 59 8.22 -38.20 34.10
CA LEU A 59 6.78 -38.02 34.23
C LEU A 59 6.18 -38.06 32.82
N ALA A 60 5.69 -39.24 32.41
CA ALA A 60 4.85 -39.36 31.24
C ALA A 60 3.50 -38.68 31.57
N ALA A 61 3.39 -37.40 31.23
CA ALA A 61 2.10 -36.86 30.86
C ALA A 61 1.82 -37.42 29.46
N GLU A 62 0.80 -38.26 29.34
CA GLU A 62 0.26 -38.65 28.03
C GLU A 62 -0.21 -37.38 27.33
N GLU A 63 0.66 -36.81 26.50
CA GLU A 63 0.27 -35.83 25.50
C GLU A 63 -0.60 -36.59 24.51
N THR A 64 -1.91 -36.43 24.65
CA THR A 64 -2.88 -36.96 23.69
C THR A 64 -2.51 -36.33 22.35
N PRO A 65 -2.16 -37.08 21.30
CA PRO A 65 -1.81 -36.49 20.03
C PRO A 65 -2.99 -35.65 19.55
N ASP A 66 -2.72 -34.36 19.29
CA ASP A 66 -3.70 -33.45 18.70
C ASP A 66 -4.34 -34.15 17.48
N PRO A 67 -5.69 -34.09 17.33
CA PRO A 67 -6.33 -34.62 16.14
C PRO A 67 -5.68 -33.98 14.90
N PRO A 68 -5.44 -34.73 13.81
CA PRO A 68 -4.78 -34.20 12.63
C PRO A 68 -5.49 -32.93 12.18
N ALA A 69 -4.80 -31.78 12.23
CA ALA A 69 -5.33 -30.53 11.71
C ALA A 69 -5.80 -30.78 10.28
N GLU A 70 -7.08 -30.48 10.00
CA GLU A 70 -7.64 -30.66 8.66
C GLU A 70 -6.71 -29.97 7.63
N PRO A 71 -6.37 -30.65 6.52
CA PRO A 71 -5.43 -30.09 5.55
C PRO A 71 -6.00 -28.79 4.99
N VAL A 72 -5.26 -27.69 5.19
CA VAL A 72 -5.63 -26.37 4.67
C VAL A 72 -5.83 -26.49 3.15
N PRO A 73 -7.01 -26.13 2.61
CA PRO A 73 -7.28 -26.32 1.18
C PRO A 73 -6.31 -25.49 0.33
N GLU A 74 -5.79 -26.09 -0.74
CA GLU A 74 -4.93 -25.40 -1.72
C GLU A 74 -5.60 -24.12 -2.24
N PRO A 75 -4.86 -23.01 -2.43
CA PRO A 75 -5.43 -21.76 -2.90
C PRO A 75 -5.92 -21.91 -4.35
N THR A 76 -7.19 -21.59 -4.59
CA THR A 76 -7.79 -21.59 -5.94
C THR A 76 -7.79 -20.19 -6.55
N VAL A 77 -7.99 -20.07 -7.86
CA VAL A 77 -8.12 -18.74 -8.50
C VAL A 77 -9.50 -18.16 -8.16
N ALA A 78 -9.54 -17.15 -7.29
CA ALA A 78 -10.77 -16.48 -6.89
C ALA A 78 -11.24 -15.45 -7.93
N LYS A 79 -10.31 -14.79 -8.62
CA LYS A 79 -10.60 -13.76 -9.62
C LYS A 79 -9.49 -13.70 -10.66
N THR A 80 -9.85 -13.37 -11.90
CA THR A 80 -8.89 -13.04 -12.95
C THR A 80 -9.18 -11.63 -13.46
N GLN A 81 -8.16 -10.76 -13.46
CA GLN A 81 -8.22 -9.44 -14.07
C GLN A 81 -7.22 -9.42 -15.23
N LYS A 82 -7.74 -9.55 -16.47
CA LYS A 82 -6.92 -9.75 -17.68
C LYS A 82 -5.91 -10.90 -17.48
N TRP A 83 -4.61 -10.61 -17.43
CA TRP A 83 -3.52 -11.59 -17.28
C TRP A 83 -3.09 -11.84 -15.83
N VAL A 84 -3.67 -11.12 -14.87
CA VAL A 84 -3.40 -11.29 -13.43
C VAL A 84 -4.40 -12.29 -12.84
N LYS A 85 -3.88 -13.36 -12.24
CA LYS A 85 -4.66 -14.30 -11.43
C LYS A 85 -4.56 -13.91 -9.97
N ILE A 86 -5.70 -13.75 -9.31
CA ILE A 86 -5.81 -13.43 -7.88
C ILE A 86 -6.37 -14.69 -7.19
N PHE A 87 -5.62 -15.19 -6.23
CA PHE A 87 -5.92 -16.46 -5.55
C PHE A 87 -6.80 -16.24 -4.32
N SER A 88 -7.45 -17.29 -3.86
CA SER A 88 -8.38 -17.28 -2.72
C SER A 88 -7.70 -17.13 -1.36
N GLY A 89 -6.37 -17.30 -1.31
CA GLY A 89 -5.62 -17.36 -0.06
C GLY A 89 -4.11 -17.26 -0.27
N ALA A 90 -3.40 -17.50 0.82
CA ALA A 90 -1.93 -17.58 0.85
C ALA A 90 -1.44 -18.69 -0.09
N SER A 91 -0.20 -18.54 -0.56
CA SER A 91 0.49 -19.59 -1.31
C SER A 91 0.71 -20.84 -0.44
N ASP A 92 0.54 -22.02 -1.03
CA ASP A 92 0.89 -23.33 -0.47
C ASP A 92 2.41 -23.56 -0.41
N ARG A 93 3.16 -22.75 -1.17
CA ARG A 93 4.62 -22.77 -1.25
C ARG A 93 5.22 -21.50 -0.67
N ASP A 94 6.41 -21.61 -0.11
CA ASP A 94 7.20 -20.44 0.24
C ASP A 94 7.54 -19.63 -1.03
N LEU A 95 7.11 -18.38 -1.04
CA LEU A 95 7.35 -17.45 -2.14
C LEU A 95 8.51 -16.56 -1.75
N THR A 96 9.66 -16.73 -2.41
CA THR A 96 10.79 -15.83 -2.20
C THR A 96 10.37 -14.40 -2.54
N PRO A 97 10.38 -13.46 -1.58
CA PRO A 97 9.93 -12.10 -1.84
C PRO A 97 10.84 -11.39 -2.84
N PRO A 98 10.31 -10.43 -3.61
CA PRO A 98 11.13 -9.66 -4.54
C PRO A 98 12.18 -8.84 -3.76
N ARG A 99 13.46 -9.09 -4.07
CA ARG A 99 14.62 -8.38 -3.50
C ARG A 99 14.59 -6.86 -3.74
N SER A 100 13.88 -6.41 -4.77
CA SER A 100 13.76 -5.00 -5.15
C SER A 100 12.30 -4.56 -5.13
N ILE A 101 12.01 -3.51 -4.36
CA ILE A 101 10.72 -2.81 -4.37
C ILE A 101 10.50 -1.96 -5.64
N ARG A 102 11.52 -1.80 -6.49
CA ARG A 102 11.46 -0.93 -7.68
C ARG A 102 11.16 -1.65 -8.97
N THR A 103 11.47 -2.95 -9.04
CA THR A 103 11.52 -3.67 -10.33
C THR A 103 10.22 -4.41 -10.64
N GLY A 104 9.33 -4.59 -9.65
CA GLY A 104 8.09 -5.37 -9.80
C GLY A 104 8.31 -6.87 -9.96
N SER A 105 7.27 -7.65 -9.66
CA SER A 105 7.32 -9.12 -9.63
C SER A 105 6.21 -9.74 -10.47
N ARG A 106 6.40 -10.98 -10.94
CA ARG A 106 5.29 -11.79 -11.51
C ARG A 106 4.44 -12.44 -10.41
N THR A 107 4.96 -12.50 -9.19
CA THR A 107 4.26 -13.06 -8.04
C THR A 107 4.29 -12.04 -6.92
N VAL A 108 3.12 -11.68 -6.41
CA VAL A 108 2.95 -10.79 -5.26
C VAL A 108 2.22 -11.57 -4.17
N GLU A 109 2.75 -11.50 -2.96
CA GLU A 109 2.06 -11.96 -1.76
C GLU A 109 1.65 -10.73 -0.96
N LEU A 110 0.42 -10.75 -0.45
CA LEU A 110 -0.12 -9.72 0.42
C LEU A 110 -0.52 -10.36 1.74
N ASN A 111 0.01 -9.85 2.84
CA ASN A 111 -0.24 -10.36 4.18
C ASN A 111 -0.86 -9.27 5.06
N THR A 112 -1.47 -9.67 6.18
CA THR A 112 -1.91 -8.76 7.23
C THR A 112 -0.95 -8.82 8.41
N ALA A 113 -0.63 -7.67 8.99
CA ALA A 113 0.11 -7.53 10.23
C ALA A 113 -0.65 -6.62 11.20
N GLU A 114 -0.36 -6.73 12.49
CA GLU A 114 -0.98 -5.92 13.53
C GLU A 114 0.03 -4.97 14.15
N ASN A 115 -0.43 -3.76 14.45
CA ASN A 115 0.30 -2.79 15.24
C ASN A 115 -0.64 -2.22 16.31
N PRO A 116 -0.22 -2.13 17.58
CA PRO A 116 -1.09 -1.71 18.68
C PRO A 116 -1.59 -0.26 18.56
N VAL A 117 -0.93 0.57 17.75
CA VAL A 117 -1.27 1.99 17.58
C VAL A 117 -2.19 2.19 16.38
N ILE A 118 -1.82 1.66 15.22
CA ILE A 118 -2.51 1.94 13.95
C ILE A 118 -3.50 0.84 13.54
N GLY A 119 -3.54 -0.27 14.27
CA GLY A 119 -4.38 -1.43 13.99
C GLY A 119 -3.80 -2.35 12.93
N THR A 120 -4.67 -3.15 12.30
CA THR A 120 -4.28 -4.10 11.25
C THR A 120 -3.95 -3.39 9.94
N TYR A 121 -2.80 -3.70 9.36
CA TYR A 121 -2.30 -3.15 8.11
C TYR A 121 -1.82 -4.25 7.17
N VAL A 122 -1.62 -3.91 5.90
CA VAL A 122 -1.16 -4.84 4.87
C VAL A 122 0.34 -4.73 4.66
N THR A 123 0.99 -5.88 4.51
CA THR A 123 2.39 -6.00 4.10
C THR A 123 2.51 -6.83 2.82
N ASP A 124 3.69 -6.84 2.21
CA ASP A 124 4.03 -7.87 1.24
C ASP A 124 4.55 -9.16 1.91
N GLY A 125 4.97 -10.14 1.09
CA GLY A 125 5.59 -11.39 1.56
C GLY A 125 6.93 -11.23 2.30
N ALA A 126 7.58 -10.06 2.22
CA ALA A 126 8.78 -9.76 3.02
C ALA A 126 8.44 -9.02 4.32
N GLY A 127 7.15 -8.82 4.64
CA GLY A 127 6.72 -8.04 5.80
C GLY A 127 6.93 -6.53 5.66
N ARG A 128 7.16 -6.02 4.44
CA ARG A 128 7.27 -4.57 4.20
C ARG A 128 5.87 -3.95 4.16
N THR A 129 5.67 -2.89 4.92
CA THR A 129 4.40 -2.17 5.00
C THR A 129 3.99 -1.57 3.66
N LEU A 130 2.70 -1.70 3.34
CA LEU A 130 2.09 -1.08 2.18
C LEU A 130 1.23 0.12 2.59
N TYR A 131 1.29 1.16 1.77
CA TYR A 131 0.67 2.45 1.99
C TYR A 131 -0.29 2.80 0.87
N ARG A 132 -1.31 3.60 1.18
CA ARG A 132 -2.15 4.30 0.21
C ARG A 132 -1.93 5.81 0.31
N PHE A 133 -2.12 6.47 -0.82
CA PHE A 133 -1.96 7.91 -0.96
C PHE A 133 -3.33 8.57 -1.11
N ASP A 134 -3.59 9.64 -0.36
CA ASP A 134 -4.88 10.32 -0.39
C ASP A 134 -5.18 11.14 -1.64
N GLU A 135 -4.14 11.51 -2.40
CA GLU A 135 -4.34 12.22 -3.67
C GLU A 135 -4.67 11.24 -4.82
N ASP A 136 -4.66 9.93 -4.56
CA ASP A 136 -5.15 8.93 -5.51
C ASP A 136 -6.68 8.82 -5.51
N SER A 137 -7.21 8.09 -6.50
CA SER A 137 -8.64 7.74 -6.56
C SER A 137 -8.81 6.23 -6.52
N ALA A 138 -9.86 5.75 -5.83
CA ALA A 138 -10.25 4.34 -5.83
C ALA A 138 -11.31 4.00 -6.88
N ASP A 139 -12.12 4.96 -7.32
CA ASP A 139 -13.18 4.73 -8.30
C ASP A 139 -13.36 5.93 -9.25
N PRO A 140 -12.87 5.84 -10.51
CA PRO A 140 -12.02 4.76 -11.00
C PRO A 140 -10.65 4.74 -10.30
N PRO A 141 -10.00 3.57 -10.17
CA PRO A 141 -8.64 3.47 -9.66
C PRO A 141 -7.67 4.35 -10.45
N LYS A 142 -6.94 5.23 -9.77
CA LYS A 142 -5.96 6.12 -10.41
C LYS A 142 -4.81 6.46 -9.47
N ALA A 143 -3.59 6.21 -9.94
CA ALA A 143 -2.34 6.60 -9.28
C ALA A 143 -1.87 7.98 -9.75
N THR A 144 -1.60 8.88 -8.81
CA THR A 144 -1.10 10.24 -9.05
C THR A 144 0.39 10.36 -8.70
N CYS A 145 0.89 9.54 -7.77
CA CYS A 145 2.29 9.49 -7.41
C CYS A 145 3.16 8.89 -8.56
N ASN A 146 3.88 9.76 -9.26
CA ASN A 146 4.75 9.45 -10.40
C ASN A 146 6.11 10.15 -10.27
N GLY A 147 7.09 9.78 -11.11
CA GLY A 147 8.39 10.46 -11.17
C GLY A 147 9.13 10.49 -9.83
N ALA A 148 9.44 11.68 -9.33
CA ALA A 148 10.13 11.86 -8.05
C ALA A 148 9.32 11.32 -6.86
N CYS A 149 7.99 11.42 -6.89
CA CYS A 149 7.13 10.82 -5.86
C CYS A 149 7.36 9.31 -5.80
N ALA A 150 7.36 8.63 -6.95
CA ALA A 150 7.56 7.18 -7.04
C ALA A 150 8.98 6.71 -6.65
N LYS A 151 9.95 7.64 -6.47
CA LYS A 151 11.26 7.31 -5.88
C LYS A 151 11.18 7.20 -4.36
N ALA A 152 10.43 8.09 -3.72
CA ALA A 152 10.19 8.09 -2.27
C ALA A 152 9.13 7.07 -1.87
N TRP A 153 8.15 6.85 -2.76
CA TRP A 153 7.03 5.93 -2.59
C TRP A 153 6.97 4.95 -3.76
N PRO A 154 7.85 3.93 -3.79
CA PRO A 154 7.86 2.97 -4.89
C PRO A 154 6.51 2.23 -4.99
N PRO A 155 5.87 2.18 -6.17
CA PRO A 155 4.62 1.44 -6.33
C PRO A 155 4.85 -0.07 -6.18
N LEU A 156 3.88 -0.80 -5.61
CA LEU A 156 3.90 -2.26 -5.64
C LEU A 156 3.51 -2.74 -7.05
N LEU A 157 4.53 -3.07 -7.86
CA LEU A 157 4.35 -3.41 -9.26
C LEU A 157 4.13 -4.92 -9.49
N ILE A 158 3.16 -5.24 -10.34
CA ILE A 158 2.87 -6.60 -10.84
C ILE A 158 3.21 -6.71 -12.33
N LYS A 159 3.89 -7.79 -12.72
CA LYS A 159 4.33 -8.08 -14.10
C LYS A 159 3.53 -9.20 -14.74
N SER A 160 3.42 -9.16 -16.07
CA SER A 160 2.74 -10.19 -16.85
C SER A 160 3.60 -11.44 -17.12
N PRO A 161 3.01 -12.65 -17.08
CA PRO A 161 1.74 -12.98 -16.41
C PRO A 161 1.90 -12.88 -14.88
N GLY A 162 0.84 -12.46 -14.19
CA GLY A 162 0.88 -12.08 -12.78
C GLY A 162 0.06 -13.00 -11.90
N LYS A 163 0.54 -13.25 -10.69
CA LYS A 163 -0.17 -13.98 -9.63
C LYS A 163 -0.15 -13.16 -8.34
N ILE A 164 -1.30 -13.03 -7.68
CA ILE A 164 -1.42 -12.37 -6.38
C ILE A 164 -2.03 -13.34 -5.37
N PHE A 165 -1.34 -13.55 -4.25
CA PHE A 165 -1.72 -14.45 -3.16
C PHE A 165 -2.01 -13.63 -1.90
N PRO A 166 -3.28 -13.36 -1.57
CA PRO A 166 -3.65 -12.64 -0.36
C PRO A 166 -3.86 -13.56 0.83
N LYS A 167 -3.35 -13.18 2.00
CA LYS A 167 -3.63 -13.77 3.30
C LYS A 167 -4.32 -12.74 4.18
N GLY A 168 -5.54 -13.04 4.63
CA GLY A 168 -6.32 -12.14 5.50
C GLY A 168 -6.96 -10.93 4.78
N ILE A 169 -7.02 -10.95 3.44
CA ILE A 169 -7.59 -9.90 2.60
C ILE A 169 -8.58 -10.54 1.64
N ASP A 170 -9.75 -9.93 1.43
CA ASP A 170 -10.73 -10.44 0.47
C ASP A 170 -10.14 -10.37 -0.96
N PRO A 171 -9.99 -11.51 -1.67
CA PRO A 171 -9.45 -11.53 -3.02
C PRO A 171 -10.31 -10.76 -4.03
N LYS A 172 -11.60 -10.52 -3.76
CA LYS A 172 -12.50 -9.81 -4.68
C LYS A 172 -12.16 -8.33 -4.81
N ILE A 173 -11.68 -7.72 -3.73
CA ILE A 173 -11.30 -6.29 -3.68
C ILE A 173 -9.87 -6.04 -4.17
N ILE A 174 -9.08 -7.08 -4.40
CA ILE A 174 -7.74 -6.94 -4.98
C ILE A 174 -7.85 -6.76 -6.49
N GLY A 175 -6.98 -5.92 -7.03
CA GLY A 175 -6.85 -5.68 -8.45
C GLY A 175 -5.52 -5.06 -8.80
N TYR A 176 -5.47 -4.43 -9.97
CA TYR A 176 -4.38 -3.55 -10.36
C TYR A 176 -4.89 -2.40 -11.22
N VAL A 177 -4.10 -1.32 -11.27
CA VAL A 177 -4.29 -0.16 -12.15
C VAL A 177 -3.11 -0.04 -13.10
N GLU A 178 -3.38 0.41 -14.33
CA GLU A 178 -2.35 0.82 -15.28
C GLU A 178 -1.95 2.27 -14.99
N ARG A 179 -0.68 2.49 -14.73
CA ARG A 179 -0.13 3.80 -14.41
C ARG A 179 0.22 4.55 -15.69
N ALA A 180 0.37 5.88 -15.57
CA ALA A 180 0.80 6.74 -16.68
C ALA A 180 2.21 6.42 -17.19
N ASP A 181 3.04 5.75 -16.37
CA ASP A 181 4.38 5.27 -16.75
C ASP A 181 4.35 3.89 -17.47
N GLY A 182 3.16 3.34 -17.74
CA GLY A 182 2.97 2.06 -18.43
C GLY A 182 3.15 0.83 -17.53
N HIS A 183 3.47 1.01 -16.25
CA HIS A 183 3.57 -0.10 -15.31
C HIS A 183 2.20 -0.45 -14.70
N CYS A 184 2.04 -1.69 -14.24
CA CYS A 184 0.84 -2.14 -13.54
C CYS A 184 1.10 -2.17 -12.04
N GLN A 185 0.27 -1.47 -11.27
CA GLN A 185 0.39 -1.37 -9.82
C GLN A 185 -0.79 -2.04 -9.13
N VAL A 186 -0.51 -2.83 -8.10
CA VAL A 186 -1.52 -3.53 -7.30
C VAL A 186 -2.45 -2.51 -6.62
N THR A 187 -3.73 -2.84 -6.53
CA THR A 187 -4.73 -2.08 -5.79
C THR A 187 -5.44 -2.94 -4.75
N ILE A 188 -5.86 -2.32 -3.65
CA ILE A 188 -6.72 -2.92 -2.63
C ILE A 188 -7.97 -2.06 -2.50
N ASN A 189 -9.12 -2.63 -2.81
CA ASN A 189 -10.40 -1.92 -2.90
C ASN A 189 -10.30 -0.65 -3.77
N GLY A 190 -9.64 -0.79 -4.92
CA GLY A 190 -9.41 0.31 -5.88
C GLY A 190 -8.25 1.25 -5.54
N TRP A 191 -7.77 1.30 -4.29
CA TRP A 191 -6.66 2.17 -3.90
C TRP A 191 -5.31 1.62 -4.37
N PRO A 192 -4.49 2.39 -5.12
CA PRO A 192 -3.12 1.99 -5.47
C PRO A 192 -2.24 1.89 -4.22
N VAL A 193 -1.45 0.82 -4.13
CA VAL A 193 -0.59 0.57 -2.95
C VAL A 193 0.90 0.75 -3.24
N TYR A 194 1.60 1.31 -2.26
CA TYR A 194 3.00 1.76 -2.36
C TYR A 194 3.83 1.23 -1.20
N TYR A 195 5.13 1.09 -1.45
CA TYR A 195 6.14 1.01 -0.41
C TYR A 195 6.58 2.40 0.03
N PHE A 196 7.27 2.49 1.17
CA PHE A 196 8.01 3.68 1.55
C PHE A 196 9.52 3.41 1.50
N ALA A 197 10.28 4.27 0.81
CA ALA A 197 11.71 4.04 0.59
C ALA A 197 12.57 4.10 1.86
N LYS A 198 12.06 4.66 2.97
CA LYS A 198 12.75 4.71 4.26
C LYS A 198 12.36 3.59 5.23
N ASP A 199 11.47 2.70 4.81
CA ASP A 199 11.22 1.45 5.53
C ASP A 199 12.26 0.43 5.08
N THR A 200 13.11 0.02 6.00
CA THR A 200 14.30 -0.81 5.73
C THR A 200 14.19 -2.19 6.36
N THR A 201 13.36 -2.32 7.41
CA THR A 201 13.12 -3.57 8.13
C THR A 201 11.64 -3.97 8.03
N PRO A 202 11.33 -5.28 8.00
CA PRO A 202 9.95 -5.75 8.08
C PRO A 202 9.23 -5.16 9.30
N GLY A 203 7.98 -4.74 9.12
CA GLY A 203 7.18 -4.10 10.17
C GLY A 203 7.47 -2.62 10.40
N ASP A 204 8.44 -2.01 9.71
CA ASP A 204 8.59 -0.56 9.73
C ASP A 204 7.31 0.13 9.25
N ILE A 205 6.86 1.15 9.99
CA ILE A 205 5.71 1.96 9.62
C ILE A 205 6.06 3.44 9.45
N ARG A 206 7.30 3.79 9.07
CA ARG A 206 7.79 5.19 9.08
C ARG A 206 7.09 6.07 8.05
N GLY A 207 6.42 5.48 7.06
CA GLY A 207 5.57 6.19 6.12
C GLY A 207 4.23 6.68 6.71
N GLN A 208 3.84 6.21 7.90
CA GLN A 208 2.54 6.52 8.47
C GLN A 208 2.41 8.01 8.78
N GLY A 209 1.36 8.63 8.25
CA GLY A 209 1.06 10.05 8.46
C GLY A 209 2.02 11.01 7.78
N VAL A 210 2.95 10.55 6.93
CA VAL A 210 3.88 11.44 6.23
C VAL A 210 3.08 12.45 5.40
N LYS A 211 3.34 13.74 5.64
CA LYS A 211 2.62 14.88 5.03
C LYS A 211 1.10 14.88 5.26
N GLY A 212 0.59 14.08 6.19
CA GLY A 212 -0.86 13.93 6.42
C GLY A 212 -1.64 13.29 5.26
N THR A 213 -0.96 12.71 4.27
CA THR A 213 -1.59 12.15 3.06
C THR A 213 -1.20 10.70 2.78
N TRP A 214 -0.24 10.15 3.53
CA TRP A 214 0.24 8.78 3.39
C TRP A 214 -0.14 7.94 4.61
N PHE A 215 -0.80 6.81 4.38
CA PHE A 215 -1.29 5.95 5.45
C PHE A 215 -1.10 4.49 5.09
N ALA A 216 -0.65 3.68 6.04
CA ALA A 216 -0.61 2.24 5.90
C ALA A 216 -2.03 1.76 5.55
N VAL A 217 -2.12 0.91 4.53
CA VAL A 217 -3.41 0.45 4.02
C VAL A 217 -3.93 -0.68 4.89
N ASN A 218 -5.20 -0.61 5.29
CA ASN A 218 -5.84 -1.68 6.04
C ASN A 218 -6.34 -2.79 5.08
N PRO A 219 -6.72 -3.98 5.57
CA PRO A 219 -7.18 -5.09 4.72
C PRO A 219 -8.45 -4.81 3.90
N LYS A 220 -9.17 -3.73 4.19
CA LYS A 220 -10.35 -3.26 3.44
C LYS A 220 -10.02 -2.16 2.42
N GLY A 221 -8.74 -1.83 2.26
CA GLY A 221 -8.23 -0.77 1.36
C GLY A 221 -8.32 0.65 1.92
N GLY A 222 -8.78 0.83 3.16
CA GLY A 222 -8.87 2.13 3.82
C GLY A 222 -7.59 2.54 4.55
N ARG A 223 -7.61 3.70 5.21
CA ARG A 223 -6.55 4.14 6.12
C ARG A 223 -6.56 3.30 7.40
N THR A 224 -5.38 3.09 7.95
CA THR A 224 -5.18 2.65 9.34
C THR A 224 -5.38 3.82 10.31
N GLY A 225 -5.33 3.53 11.63
CA GLY A 225 -5.39 4.57 12.67
C GLY A 225 -4.22 5.54 12.60
N ALA A 226 -4.40 6.75 13.14
CA ALA A 226 -3.31 7.73 13.24
C ALA A 226 -2.28 7.30 14.30
N LEU A 227 -1.02 7.71 14.12
CA LEU A 227 -0.07 7.71 15.24
C LEU A 227 -0.54 8.73 16.29
N PRO A 228 -0.26 8.52 17.58
CA PRO A 228 -0.51 9.54 18.58
C PRO A 228 0.26 10.79 18.14
N GLU A 229 -0.44 11.92 18.08
CA GLU A 229 0.24 13.20 17.93
C GLU A 229 1.23 13.31 19.07
N SER A 230 2.50 13.55 18.76
CA SER A 230 3.49 13.83 19.78
C SER A 230 2.98 15.06 20.54
N ALA A 231 2.54 14.87 21.79
CA ALA A 231 2.17 15.97 22.66
C ALA A 231 3.37 16.93 22.78
N GLY A 232 3.33 18.02 22.02
CA GLY A 232 4.50 18.88 21.84
C GLY A 232 4.20 20.05 20.93
N GLY A 233 3.48 21.03 21.48
CA GLY A 233 3.24 22.31 20.83
C GLY A 233 2.01 23.05 21.34
N THR A 234 1.84 23.18 22.66
CA THR A 234 1.07 24.31 23.20
C THR A 234 1.82 25.59 22.82
N GLY A 235 1.46 26.17 21.68
CA GLY A 235 1.76 27.57 21.41
C GLY A 235 0.88 28.39 22.35
N ASP A 236 1.53 29.01 23.32
CA ASP A 236 0.98 29.97 24.27
C ASP A 236 0.02 30.94 23.58
N THR A 237 -1.28 30.85 23.91
CA THR A 237 -2.13 32.03 23.91
C THR A 237 -1.78 32.82 25.16
N ASP A 238 -0.97 33.87 25.00
CA ASP A 238 -0.75 34.87 26.04
C ASP A 238 -2.11 35.39 26.53
N GLY A 239 -2.50 34.91 27.70
CA GLY A 239 -3.54 35.48 28.51
C GLY A 239 -3.03 36.78 29.13
N ALA A 240 -3.32 37.90 28.47
CA ALA A 240 -3.34 39.20 29.13
C ALA A 240 -4.67 39.31 29.91
N GLY A 241 -4.63 38.91 31.18
CA GLY A 241 -5.72 39.12 32.13
C GLY A 241 -5.82 40.59 32.59
N GLY A 242 -7.03 41.15 32.45
CA GLY A 242 -7.77 41.73 33.58
C GLY A 242 -7.49 43.17 34.03
N SER A 243 -8.40 44.07 33.66
CA SER A 243 -8.95 45.16 34.49
C SER A 243 -10.16 45.71 33.71
N GLY A 244 -11.43 45.74 34.14
CA GLY A 244 -12.00 46.06 35.44
C GLY A 244 -12.92 47.30 35.25
N GLY A 245 -14.23 47.17 35.48
CA GLY A 245 -15.09 48.31 35.88
C GLY A 245 -16.03 48.97 34.85
N SER A 246 -17.27 48.49 34.83
CA SER A 246 -18.54 49.24 34.95
C SER A 246 -18.73 50.66 34.36
N GLY A 247 -19.70 50.78 33.43
CA GLY A 247 -20.79 51.76 33.56
C GLY A 247 -20.96 52.83 32.46
N ARG A 248 -22.25 53.12 32.20
CA ARG A 248 -22.88 54.24 31.43
C ARG A 248 -23.20 53.91 29.96
N SER A 249 -24.44 53.64 29.55
CA SER A 249 -25.70 54.42 29.55
C SER A 249 -25.71 55.63 28.61
N GLY A 250 -26.52 55.53 27.55
CA GLY A 250 -27.20 56.67 26.91
C GLY A 250 -26.77 56.97 25.46
N GLY A 251 -27.75 57.04 24.55
CA GLY A 251 -27.60 57.80 23.30
C GLY A 251 -28.36 57.25 22.09
N SER A 252 -29.66 57.53 22.03
CA SER A 252 -30.53 57.37 20.85
C SER A 252 -30.21 58.37 19.72
N GLY A 253 -30.60 58.01 18.49
CA GLY A 253 -30.76 58.90 17.32
C GLY A 253 -29.66 58.70 16.27
N ASP A 254 -29.89 58.70 14.96
CA ASP A 254 -31.09 58.97 14.18
C ASP A 254 -30.83 58.45 12.75
N ALA A 255 -31.87 58.49 11.91
CA ALA A 255 -31.93 57.94 10.56
C ALA A 255 -31.02 58.65 9.54
N GLY A 256 -30.74 57.97 8.42
CA GLY A 256 -30.17 58.63 7.24
C GLY A 256 -29.76 57.66 6.14
N ASN A 257 -30.55 57.64 5.07
CA ASN A 257 -30.36 56.89 3.83
C ASN A 257 -28.98 57.11 3.19
N ASP A 258 -28.50 56.11 2.44
CA ASP A 258 -28.39 56.17 0.97
C ASP A 258 -27.44 55.06 0.46
N ALA A 259 -27.99 54.23 -0.42
CA ALA A 259 -27.27 53.39 -1.38
C ALA A 259 -27.48 54.02 -2.78
N PRO A 260 -26.90 53.49 -3.87
CA PRO A 260 -25.53 53.04 -4.12
C PRO A 260 -24.95 53.68 -5.42
N ALA A 261 -23.64 53.56 -5.65
CA ALA A 261 -22.98 53.59 -6.97
C ALA A 261 -21.49 53.23 -6.77
N ASP A 262 -20.71 52.62 -7.64
CA ASP A 262 -20.77 51.83 -8.89
C ASP A 262 -19.27 51.44 -9.12
N PRO A 263 -18.90 50.38 -9.86
CA PRO A 263 -17.58 49.78 -9.84
C PRO A 263 -16.63 50.38 -10.88
N GLY A 264 -15.34 50.07 -10.73
CA GLY A 264 -14.40 49.98 -11.85
C GLY A 264 -13.15 50.83 -11.70
N TYR A 265 -12.04 50.16 -11.37
CA TYR A 265 -10.80 50.16 -12.15
C TYR A 265 -10.02 48.88 -11.88
#